data_AF-A0A0F9MMH3-F1
#
_entry.id   AF-A0A0F9MMH3-F1
#
_cell.length_a   1.000
_cell.length_b   1.000
_cell.length_c   1.000
_cell.angle_alpha   90.00
_cell.angle_beta   90.00
_cell.angle_gamma   90.00
#
_symmetry.space_group_name_H-M   'P 1'
#
loop_
_entity.id
_entity.type
_entity.pdbx_description
1 polymer ?
#
loop_
_entity_poly.entity_id
_entity_poly.type
_entity_poly.pdbx_seq_one_letter_code
_entity_poly.pdbx_strand_id
1 'polypeptide(L)'
;MKSVEIKSCNSRFHKNIGKYAVSLTDSCFHCGLCVEICPYCVFDRKDGFNHVSIPNSAGCLGPDCKEGPYYCTAKCPVDAIKIELDPQWKTLGDFRWTPDLIITTWEQAETGEIPKGNLEYKIGASGGGFDVFDFTVDGFAAISSEEIDKISTSDKISTSICLNRRGEGP
;
A
#
# COMPACT_ATOMS: atom_id res chain seq x y z
N MET A 1 10.14 -21.71 -13.53
CA MET A 1 10.67 -20.33 -13.50
C MET A 1 11.39 -20.16 -12.17
N LYS A 2 12.67 -19.76 -12.16
CA LYS A 2 13.33 -19.37 -10.91
C LYS A 2 12.70 -18.05 -10.47
N SER A 3 12.05 -18.03 -9.32
CA SER A 3 11.54 -16.80 -8.71
C SER A 3 12.71 -15.85 -8.46
N VAL A 4 12.50 -14.55 -8.69
CA VAL A 4 13.46 -13.52 -8.32
C VAL A 4 13.62 -13.56 -6.80
N GLU A 5 14.86 -13.53 -6.32
CA GLU A 5 15.13 -13.46 -4.87
C GLU A 5 14.78 -12.06 -4.37
N ILE A 6 13.74 -11.95 -3.55
CA ILE A 6 13.29 -10.69 -2.96
C ILE A 6 14.04 -10.48 -1.65
N LYS A 7 14.69 -9.33 -1.49
CA LYS A 7 15.34 -8.92 -0.23
C LYS A 7 14.66 -7.66 0.27
N SER A 8 14.11 -7.75 1.47
CA SER A 8 13.59 -6.58 2.19
C SER A 8 14.72 -5.61 2.49
N CYS A 9 14.49 -4.32 2.24
CA CYS A 9 15.39 -3.25 2.62
C CYS A 9 14.76 -2.37 3.70
N ASN A 10 15.62 -1.74 4.51
CA ASN A 10 15.16 -0.80 5.52
C ASN A 10 14.55 0.43 4.87
N SER A 11 13.58 1.03 5.56
CA SER A 11 12.96 2.22 5.02
C SER A 11 13.94 3.37 4.86
N ARG A 12 13.76 4.11 3.77
CA ARG A 12 14.52 5.34 3.49
C ARG A 12 14.27 6.41 4.55
N PHE A 13 13.07 6.46 5.10
CA PHE A 13 12.69 7.47 6.07
C PHE A 13 12.82 6.90 7.48
N HIS A 14 13.47 7.64 8.38
CA HIS A 14 13.56 7.23 9.79
C HIS A 14 12.18 7.22 10.46
N LYS A 15 11.25 8.07 10.00
CA LYS A 15 9.86 8.11 10.43
C LYS A 15 8.98 7.95 9.20
N ASN A 16 8.45 6.75 9.01
CA ASN A 16 7.55 6.48 7.91
C ASN A 16 6.22 7.20 8.15
N ILE A 17 5.65 7.70 7.06
CA ILE A 17 4.33 8.32 7.07
C ILE A 17 3.33 7.20 6.85
N GLY A 18 2.38 7.04 7.77
CA GLY A 18 1.27 6.11 7.66
C GLY A 18 -0.02 6.84 7.33
N LYS A 19 -1.08 6.09 7.02
CA LYS A 19 -2.44 6.64 6.88
C LYS A 19 -3.00 7.17 8.19
N TYR A 20 -2.66 6.49 9.28
CA TYR A 20 -3.13 6.82 10.61
C TYR A 20 -1.98 7.22 11.51
N ALA A 21 -2.22 8.24 12.34
CA ALA A 21 -1.38 8.60 13.47
C ALA A 21 -1.92 7.91 14.72
N VAL A 22 -1.03 7.28 15.49
CA VAL A 22 -1.36 6.58 16.73
C VAL A 22 -0.63 7.21 17.88
N SER A 23 -1.37 7.56 18.93
CA SER A 23 -0.80 8.12 20.16
C SER A 23 -1.39 7.46 21.41
N LEU A 24 -0.62 7.52 22.50
CA LEU A 24 -1.05 7.12 23.83
C LEU A 24 -1.33 8.39 24.63
N THR A 25 -2.47 8.42 25.32
CA THR A 25 -2.80 9.50 26.26
C THR A 25 -2.15 9.27 27.62
N ASP A 26 -2.18 10.30 28.47
CA ASP A 26 -1.69 10.25 29.85
C ASP A 26 -2.44 9.22 30.72
N SER A 27 -3.61 8.74 30.29
CA SER A 27 -4.34 7.65 30.94
C SER A 27 -3.63 6.29 30.80
N CYS A 28 -2.63 6.16 29.92
CA CYS A 28 -1.91 4.92 29.71
C CYS A 28 -1.02 4.57 30.90
N PHE A 29 -1.29 3.46 31.57
CA PHE A 29 -0.42 2.90 32.61
C PHE A 29 0.58 1.85 32.08
N HIS A 30 0.81 1.82 30.77
CA HIS A 30 1.74 0.93 30.09
C HIS A 30 1.57 -0.56 30.40
N CYS A 31 0.34 -1.09 30.43
CA CYS A 31 0.10 -2.54 30.64
C CYS A 31 0.79 -3.44 29.60
N GLY A 32 0.93 -2.97 28.35
CA GLY A 32 1.60 -3.72 27.26
C GLY A 32 0.68 -4.63 26.47
N LEU A 33 -0.60 -4.72 26.81
CA LEU A 33 -1.57 -5.53 26.06
C LEU A 33 -1.60 -5.15 24.57
N CYS A 34 -1.43 -3.87 24.23
CA CYS A 34 -1.36 -3.40 22.85
C CYS A 34 -0.15 -3.96 22.06
N VAL A 35 0.97 -4.25 22.74
CA VAL A 35 2.16 -4.87 22.17
C VAL A 35 1.89 -6.33 21.84
N GLU A 36 1.21 -7.05 22.75
CA GLU A 36 0.90 -8.47 22.58
C GLU A 36 -0.14 -8.75 21.49
N ILE A 37 -1.15 -7.89 21.39
CA ILE A 37 -2.29 -8.13 20.49
C ILE A 37 -2.05 -7.62 19.07
N CYS A 38 -1.15 -6.66 18.85
CA CYS A 38 -0.99 -6.01 17.54
C CYS A 38 -0.06 -6.83 16.63
N PRO A 39 -0.58 -7.51 15.59
CA PRO A 39 0.25 -8.34 14.70
C PRO A 39 1.17 -7.51 13.79
N TYR A 40 0.93 -6.20 13.69
CA TYR A 40 1.68 -5.28 12.85
C TYR A 40 2.80 -4.55 13.59
N CYS A 41 3.06 -4.91 14.85
CA CYS A 41 4.13 -4.34 15.68
C CYS A 41 4.12 -2.80 15.72
N VAL A 42 2.92 -2.19 15.71
CA VAL A 42 2.74 -0.74 15.89
C VAL A 42 3.20 -0.30 17.27
N PHE A 43 2.99 -1.16 18.26
CA PHE A 43 3.45 -0.95 19.63
C PHE A 43 4.64 -1.85 19.90
N ASP A 44 5.61 -1.31 20.63
CA ASP A 44 6.80 -2.03 21.07
C ASP A 44 7.08 -1.70 22.54
N ARG A 45 7.71 -2.63 23.25
CA ARG A 45 8.26 -2.40 24.59
C ARG A 45 9.66 -2.97 24.59
N LYS A 46 10.65 -2.07 24.63
CA LYS A 46 12.06 -2.46 24.69
C LYS A 46 12.35 -3.21 25.99
N ASP A 47 13.18 -4.25 25.90
CA ASP A 47 13.63 -5.00 27.06
C ASP A 47 14.29 -4.09 28.10
N GLY A 48 13.93 -4.31 29.37
CA GLY A 48 14.40 -3.48 30.49
C GLY A 48 13.61 -2.17 30.70
N PHE A 49 12.68 -1.82 29.81
CA PHE A 49 11.79 -0.68 29.99
C PHE A 49 10.40 -1.12 30.45
N ASN A 50 9.87 -0.44 31.47
CA ASN A 50 8.52 -0.66 31.99
C ASN A 50 7.45 0.21 31.30
N HIS A 51 7.77 0.82 30.17
CA HIS A 51 6.85 1.66 29.41
C HIS A 51 6.78 1.20 27.95
N VAL A 52 5.61 1.41 27.35
CA VAL A 52 5.41 1.18 25.91
C VAL A 52 6.10 2.31 25.16
N SER A 53 6.89 1.96 24.15
CA SER A 53 7.59 2.90 23.26
C SER A 53 6.61 3.78 22.48
N ILE A 54 7.13 4.85 21.87
CA ILE A 54 6.35 5.67 20.92
C ILE A 54 5.83 4.75 19.79
N PRO A 55 4.51 4.73 19.51
CA PRO A 55 3.95 3.86 18.50
C PRO A 55 4.50 4.15 17.09
N ASN A 56 4.80 3.10 16.34
CA ASN A 56 5.11 3.18 14.92
C ASN A 56 3.81 3.33 14.11
N SER A 57 3.36 4.58 13.99
CA SER A 57 2.10 4.94 13.30
C SER A 57 2.04 4.44 11.85
N ALA A 58 3.19 4.33 11.17
CA ALA A 58 3.27 3.88 9.77
C ALA A 58 2.67 2.49 9.53
N GLY A 59 2.76 1.59 10.51
CA GLY A 59 2.23 0.23 10.40
C GLY A 59 0.76 0.10 10.81
N CYS A 60 0.09 1.19 11.21
CA CYS A 60 -1.28 1.12 11.69
C CYS A 60 -2.28 1.02 10.53
N LEU A 61 -3.15 0.00 10.56
CA LEU A 61 -4.29 -0.13 9.63
C LEU A 61 -5.54 0.63 10.10
N GLY A 62 -5.50 1.21 11.30
CA GLY A 62 -6.57 1.99 11.88
C GLY A 62 -7.84 1.19 12.17
N PRO A 63 -9.03 1.71 11.84
CA PRO A 63 -10.32 1.10 12.17
C PRO A 63 -10.57 -0.24 11.43
N ASP A 64 -9.82 -0.54 10.38
CA ASP A 64 -9.91 -1.81 9.65
C ASP A 64 -9.63 -3.01 10.57
N CYS A 65 -8.80 -2.81 11.60
CA CYS A 65 -8.54 -3.81 12.63
C CYS A 65 -9.79 -4.21 13.45
N LYS A 66 -10.89 -3.44 13.39
CA LYS A 66 -12.13 -3.70 14.14
C LYS A 66 -12.81 -5.01 13.69
N GLU A 67 -12.60 -5.42 12.45
CA GLU A 67 -13.12 -6.68 11.92
C GLU A 67 -12.36 -7.89 12.50
N GLY A 68 -11.14 -7.67 13.00
CA GLY A 68 -10.27 -8.71 13.54
C GLY A 68 -10.28 -8.80 15.08
N PRO A 69 -9.73 -9.88 15.64
CA PRO A 69 -9.64 -10.07 17.08
C PRO A 69 -8.58 -9.17 17.75
N TYR A 70 -7.82 -8.37 16.99
CA TYR A 70 -6.66 -7.60 17.44
C TYR A 70 -6.92 -6.08 17.53
N TYR A 71 -8.18 -5.65 17.54
CA TYR A 71 -8.53 -4.24 17.66
C TYR A 71 -8.09 -3.65 19.01
N CYS A 72 -7.00 -2.87 18.99
CA CYS A 72 -6.30 -2.48 20.20
C CYS A 72 -7.03 -1.46 21.07
N THR A 73 -7.77 -0.53 20.46
CA THR A 73 -8.54 0.50 21.17
C THR A 73 -9.63 -0.13 22.04
N ALA A 74 -10.40 -1.07 21.49
CA ALA A 74 -11.44 -1.79 22.23
C ALA A 74 -10.90 -2.69 23.35
N LYS A 75 -9.66 -3.18 23.22
CA LYS A 75 -9.01 -4.03 24.22
C LYS A 75 -8.27 -3.24 25.29
N CYS A 76 -8.07 -1.94 25.11
CA CYS A 76 -7.35 -1.12 26.08
C CYS A 76 -8.21 -0.96 27.35
N PRO A 77 -7.74 -1.39 28.53
CA PRO A 77 -8.53 -1.36 29.77
C PRO A 77 -8.87 0.06 30.26
N VAL A 78 -8.17 1.06 29.76
CA VAL A 78 -8.28 2.49 30.15
C VAL A 78 -8.53 3.41 28.96
N ASP A 79 -8.87 2.85 27.79
CA ASP A 79 -9.15 3.59 26.56
C ASP A 79 -8.09 4.68 26.22
N ALA A 80 -6.81 4.33 26.40
CA ALA A 80 -5.72 5.29 26.29
C ALA A 80 -5.16 5.44 24.86
N ILE A 81 -5.60 4.61 23.91
CA ILE A 81 -5.06 4.55 22.54
C ILE A 81 -5.92 5.44 21.64
N LYS A 82 -5.30 6.46 21.03
CA LYS A 82 -5.94 7.30 20.02
C LYS A 82 -5.42 6.95 18.63
N ILE A 83 -6.35 6.80 17.69
CA ILE A 83 -6.07 6.59 16.27
C ILE A 83 -6.82 7.67 15.50
N GLU A 84 -6.08 8.45 14.72
CA GLU A 84 -6.63 9.51 13.87
C GLU A 84 -5.98 9.47 12.48
N LEU A 85 -6.61 10.11 11.49
CA LEU A 85 -5.97 10.25 10.17
C LEU A 85 -4.76 11.17 10.31
N ASP A 86 -3.60 10.71 9.85
CA ASP A 86 -2.36 11.46 9.94
C ASP A 86 -2.49 12.77 9.14
N PRO A 87 -2.27 13.96 9.76
CA PRO A 87 -2.26 15.23 9.03
C PRO A 87 -1.25 15.24 7.88
N GLN A 88 -0.10 14.58 8.03
CA GLN A 88 0.92 14.49 6.99
C GLN A 88 0.46 13.64 5.80
N TRP A 89 -0.31 12.58 6.06
CA TRP A 89 -0.90 11.75 5.00
C TRP A 89 -1.84 12.57 4.11
N LYS A 90 -2.66 13.44 4.72
CA LYS A 90 -3.61 14.30 3.99
C LYS A 90 -2.94 15.29 3.06
N THR A 91 -1.67 15.63 3.29
CA THR A 91 -0.95 16.59 2.46
C THR A 91 -0.10 15.94 1.37
N LEU A 92 -0.12 14.60 1.25
CA LEU A 92 0.64 13.90 0.22
C LEU A 92 -0.12 13.84 -1.11
N GLY A 93 0.64 13.92 -2.20
CA GLY A 93 0.17 13.49 -3.51
C GLY A 93 -0.83 14.40 -4.21
N ASP A 94 -1.52 13.82 -5.18
CA ASP A 94 -2.57 14.43 -6.00
C ASP A 94 -3.63 13.38 -6.37
N PHE A 95 -4.55 13.69 -7.28
CA PHE A 95 -5.60 12.74 -7.70
C PHE A 95 -5.04 11.50 -8.39
N ARG A 96 -3.94 11.60 -9.14
CA ARG A 96 -3.31 10.50 -9.87
C ARG A 96 -2.39 9.68 -8.97
N TRP A 97 -1.65 10.35 -8.09
CA TRP A 97 -0.77 9.78 -7.09
C TRP A 97 -1.32 10.07 -5.71
N THR A 98 -2.32 9.29 -5.29
CA THR A 98 -2.93 9.45 -3.96
C THR A 98 -1.92 9.15 -2.85
N PRO A 99 -2.14 9.67 -1.63
CA PRO A 99 -1.35 9.29 -0.47
C PRO A 99 -1.21 7.76 -0.29
N ASP A 100 -2.31 7.03 -0.48
CA ASP A 100 -2.33 5.56 -0.39
C ASP A 100 -1.41 4.94 -1.45
N LEU A 101 -1.48 5.39 -2.72
CA LEU A 101 -0.59 4.93 -3.78
C LEU A 101 0.88 5.18 -3.46
N ILE A 102 1.21 6.37 -2.95
CA ILE A 102 2.60 6.75 -2.66
C ILE A 102 3.17 5.85 -1.56
N ILE A 103 2.47 5.70 -0.45
CA ILE A 103 2.93 4.90 0.70
C ILE A 103 3.03 3.42 0.34
N THR A 104 2.03 2.89 -0.37
CA THR A 104 2.03 1.49 -0.79
C THR A 104 3.12 1.21 -1.82
N THR A 105 3.41 2.15 -2.72
CA THR A 105 4.55 2.05 -3.64
C THR A 105 5.88 2.01 -2.88
N TRP A 106 6.03 2.80 -1.81
CA TRP A 106 7.22 2.74 -0.96
C TRP A 106 7.32 1.40 -0.24
N GLU A 107 6.23 0.89 0.35
CA GLU A 107 6.20 -0.43 1.01
C GLU A 107 6.57 -1.55 0.03
N GLN A 108 6.05 -1.50 -1.20
CA GLN A 108 6.37 -2.45 -2.26
C GLN A 108 7.83 -2.37 -2.70
N ALA A 109 8.37 -1.16 -2.84
CA ALA A 109 9.77 -0.97 -3.17
C ALA A 109 10.69 -1.48 -2.05
N GLU A 110 10.26 -1.35 -0.79
CA GLU A 110 11.02 -1.79 0.37
C GLU A 110 11.00 -3.30 0.57
N THR A 111 9.82 -3.90 0.42
CA THR A 111 9.58 -5.30 0.79
C THR A 111 9.47 -6.27 -0.38
N GLY A 112 9.12 -5.77 -1.57
CA GLY A 112 8.75 -6.58 -2.73
C GLY A 112 7.41 -7.31 -2.59
N GLU A 113 6.67 -7.07 -1.50
CA GLU A 113 5.41 -7.74 -1.18
C GLU A 113 4.22 -6.84 -1.46
N ILE A 114 3.01 -7.43 -1.50
CA ILE A 114 1.77 -6.66 -1.60
C ILE A 114 1.57 -5.85 -0.31
N PRO A 115 1.22 -4.55 -0.39
CA PRO A 115 0.99 -3.70 0.76
C PRO A 115 -0.05 -4.27 1.71
N LYS A 116 0.13 -4.01 3.00
CA LYS A 116 -0.75 -4.54 4.05
C LYS A 116 -2.03 -3.71 4.18
N GLY A 117 -3.11 -4.39 4.55
CA GLY A 117 -4.42 -3.75 4.79
C GLY A 117 -5.14 -3.34 3.50
N ASN A 118 -6.09 -2.40 3.64
CA ASN A 118 -6.95 -1.96 2.54
C ASN A 118 -6.48 -0.66 1.87
N LEU A 119 -5.16 -0.41 1.84
CA LEU A 119 -4.61 0.74 1.13
C LEU A 119 -4.72 0.54 -0.39
N GLU A 120 -5.10 1.59 -1.10
CA GLU A 120 -5.13 1.57 -2.57
C GLU A 120 -3.71 1.62 -3.14
N TYR A 121 -3.35 0.68 -4.02
CA TYR A 121 -1.98 0.53 -4.54
C TYR A 121 -1.90 0.34 -6.07
N LYS A 122 -3.00 0.55 -6.81
CA LYS A 122 -3.07 0.21 -8.25
C LYS A 122 -3.49 1.35 -9.16
N ILE A 123 -4.45 2.20 -8.76
CA ILE A 123 -5.23 3.02 -9.69
C ILE A 123 -5.16 4.51 -9.36
N GLY A 124 -5.20 4.87 -8.08
CA GLY A 124 -5.37 6.25 -7.61
C GLY A 124 -6.81 6.75 -7.70
N ALA A 125 -7.04 7.99 -7.28
CA ALA A 125 -8.36 8.63 -7.25
C ALA A 125 -8.79 9.17 -8.63
N SER A 126 -7.87 9.21 -9.60
CA SER A 126 -8.16 9.64 -10.97
C SER A 126 -8.89 8.57 -11.80
N GLY A 127 -9.09 7.36 -11.26
CA GLY A 127 -9.69 6.23 -12.00
C GLY A 127 -8.73 5.56 -12.98
N GLY A 128 -7.43 5.86 -12.92
CA GLY A 128 -6.40 5.30 -13.81
C GLY A 128 -6.42 5.86 -15.23
N GLY A 129 -5.67 5.19 -16.12
CA GLY A 129 -5.49 5.57 -17.53
C GLY A 129 -4.05 5.90 -17.88
N PHE A 130 -3.70 5.71 -19.16
CA PHE A 130 -2.45 6.19 -19.74
C PHE A 130 -2.73 7.47 -20.51
N ASP A 131 -1.98 8.54 -20.23
CA ASP A 131 -2.18 9.82 -20.91
C ASP A 131 -1.73 9.75 -22.38
N VAL A 132 -0.65 9.01 -22.68
CA VAL A 132 -0.13 8.75 -24.03
C VAL A 132 0.57 7.38 -24.06
N PHE A 133 0.34 6.59 -25.11
CA PHE A 133 1.13 5.41 -25.45
C PHE A 133 1.76 5.61 -26.82
N ASP A 134 3.05 5.31 -26.94
CA ASP A 134 3.75 5.29 -28.22
C ASP A 134 4.40 3.91 -28.43
N PHE A 135 4.30 3.39 -29.64
CA PHE A 135 4.92 2.13 -30.03
C PHE A 135 6.04 2.43 -31.02
N THR A 136 7.29 2.42 -30.56
CA THR A 136 8.44 2.38 -31.45
C THR A 136 8.67 0.95 -31.92
N VAL A 137 8.40 0.70 -33.20
CA VAL A 137 8.66 -0.60 -33.83
C VAL A 137 9.95 -0.47 -34.64
N ASP A 138 11.09 -0.69 -33.97
CA ASP A 138 12.39 -0.67 -34.63
C ASP A 138 12.75 -2.07 -35.15
N GLY A 139 13.13 -2.16 -36.42
CA GLY A 139 13.73 -3.38 -37.00
C GLY A 139 12.77 -4.52 -37.36
N PHE A 140 11.46 -4.34 -37.23
CA PHE A 140 10.47 -5.28 -37.78
C PHE A 140 9.92 -4.73 -39.11
N ALA A 141 10.16 -5.45 -40.21
CA ALA A 141 9.36 -5.26 -41.40
C ALA A 141 7.93 -5.71 -41.06
N ALA A 142 6.93 -4.86 -41.32
CA ALA A 142 5.54 -5.27 -41.19
C ALA A 142 5.35 -6.55 -42.01
N ILE A 143 4.99 -7.63 -41.31
CA ILE A 143 4.68 -8.92 -41.93
C ILE A 143 3.54 -8.68 -42.93
N SER A 144 3.55 -9.31 -44.11
CA SER A 144 2.49 -9.08 -45.08
C SER A 144 1.15 -9.54 -44.50
N SER A 145 0.06 -8.87 -44.88
CA SER A 145 -1.30 -9.25 -44.43
C SER A 145 -1.59 -10.74 -44.70
N GLU A 146 -1.01 -11.30 -45.77
CA GLU A 146 -1.18 -12.72 -46.13
C GLU A 146 -0.43 -13.68 -45.21
N GLU A 147 0.63 -13.23 -44.53
CA GLU A 147 1.34 -14.02 -43.52
C GLU A 147 0.62 -13.95 -42.17
N ILE A 148 0.01 -12.81 -41.84
CA ILE A 148 -0.83 -12.63 -40.65
C ILE A 148 -2.08 -13.53 -40.73
N ASP A 149 -2.75 -13.58 -41.89
CA ASP A 149 -3.93 -14.42 -42.12
C ASP A 149 -3.64 -15.94 -42.07
N LYS A 150 -2.37 -16.34 -42.21
CA LYS A 150 -1.92 -17.74 -42.06
C LYS A 150 -1.62 -18.12 -40.60
N ILE A 151 -1.55 -17.16 -39.69
CA ILE A 151 -1.41 -17.43 -38.26
C ILE A 151 -2.76 -17.99 -37.78
N SER A 152 -2.84 -19.32 -37.72
CA SER A 152 -4.02 -20.04 -37.28
C SER A 152 -4.20 -19.85 -35.76
N THR A 153 -4.82 -18.73 -35.37
CA THR A 153 -5.21 -18.49 -33.97
C THR A 153 -6.51 -19.25 -33.72
N SER A 154 -6.41 -20.40 -33.04
CA SER A 154 -7.57 -21.23 -32.66
C SER A 154 -8.56 -20.52 -31.72
N ASP A 155 -8.22 -19.34 -31.21
CA ASP A 155 -9.10 -18.47 -30.45
C ASP A 155 -8.85 -17.04 -30.92
N LYS A 156 -9.91 -16.21 -31.01
CA LYS A 156 -9.81 -14.78 -31.35
C LYS A 156 -8.95 -14.09 -30.28
N ILE A 157 -7.64 -13.96 -30.53
CA ILE A 157 -6.74 -13.23 -29.64
C ILE A 157 -7.12 -11.75 -29.71
N SER A 158 -7.74 -11.24 -28.65
CA SER A 158 -8.01 -9.81 -28.54
C SER A 158 -6.71 -9.08 -28.25
N THR A 159 -6.24 -8.26 -29.19
CA THR A 159 -5.11 -7.34 -28.99
C THR A 159 -5.54 -6.00 -28.38
N SER A 160 -6.82 -5.87 -28.02
CA SER A 160 -7.38 -4.67 -27.41
C SER A 160 -6.80 -4.43 -26.02
N ILE A 161 -6.20 -3.26 -25.81
CA ILE A 161 -5.83 -2.75 -24.49
C ILE A 161 -6.85 -1.66 -24.09
N CYS A 162 -7.44 -1.78 -22.91
CA CYS A 162 -8.21 -0.68 -22.32
C CYS A 162 -7.24 0.41 -21.85
N LEU A 163 -7.02 1.42 -22.71
CA LEU A 163 -6.09 2.52 -22.46
C LEU A 163 -6.56 3.45 -21.34
N ASN A 164 -7.87 3.63 -21.20
CA ASN A 164 -8.50 4.40 -20.14
C ASN A 164 -9.56 3.55 -19.43
N ARG A 165 -9.52 3.55 -18.10
CA ARG A 165 -10.60 3.03 -17.25
C ARG A 165 -11.66 4.09 -16.93
N ARG A 166 -11.46 5.31 -17.45
CA ARG A 166 -12.48 6.36 -17.52
C ARG A 166 -13.30 6.11 -18.78
N GLY A 167 -14.62 6.23 -18.70
CA GLY A 167 -15.49 6.12 -19.88
C GLY A 167 -15.23 7.21 -20.92
N GLU A 168 -14.52 8.26 -20.52
CA GLU A 168 -14.24 9.46 -21.31
C GLU A 168 -12.85 9.99 -20.92
N GLY A 169 -12.09 10.50 -21.90
CA GLY A 169 -10.87 11.30 -21.72
C GLY A 169 -11.03 12.63 -22.45
N PRO A 170 -10.05 13.54 -22.48
CA PRO A 170 -10.01 14.53 -23.56
C PRO A 170 -10.06 13.84 -24.93
#